data_AF-A0A6M3LHX7-F1
#
_entry.id   AF-A0A6M3LHX7-F1
#
_cell.length_a   1.000
_cell.length_b   1.000
_cell.length_c   1.000
_cell.angle_alpha   90.00
_cell.angle_beta   90.00
_cell.angle_gamma   90.00
#
_symmetry.space_group_name_H-M   'P 1'
#
loop_
_entity.id
_entity.type
_entity.pdbx_description
1 polymer ?
#
loop_
_entity_poly.entity_id
_entity_poly.type
_entity_poly.pdbx_seq_one_letter_code
_entity_poly.pdbx_strand_id
1 'polypeptide(L)'
;HYRVFPLSDEDSRILIDRVLENENIKLSKYAKHMIIEKCGGIPRNILTAIPKLVNIEDKNEINYLLDLSTIEESEDVLDLFKAIFTRGTSWEIIKSKLEKLLKQKSPESIRVGLMNLISNKLMSKYLKGELEGWALVEAYKVLKSAYGFPEKAGVVSGIFDAYRVYNYMNRVNGGKDGENR
;
A
#
# COMPACT_ATOMS: atom_id res chain seq x y z
N HIS A 1 1.90 -26.69 26.46
CA HIS A 1 2.40 -25.38 26.00
C HIS A 1 3.32 -25.59 24.81
N TYR A 2 2.89 -25.19 23.61
CA TYR A 2 3.80 -25.11 22.46
C TYR A 2 4.59 -23.80 22.55
N ARG A 3 5.92 -23.87 22.68
CA ARG A 3 6.80 -22.70 22.55
C ARG A 3 7.19 -22.60 21.08
N VAL A 4 6.78 -21.50 20.45
CA VAL A 4 7.18 -21.18 19.09
C VAL A 4 8.46 -20.35 19.18
N PHE A 5 9.55 -20.87 18.66
CA PHE A 5 10.81 -20.13 18.57
C PHE A 5 10.84 -19.34 17.26
N PRO A 6 11.52 -18.17 17.23
CA PRO A 6 11.82 -17.48 15.98
C PRO A 6 12.55 -18.42 15.02
N LEU A 7 12.20 -18.34 13.75
CA LEU A 7 12.89 -19.06 12.68
C LEU A 7 14.28 -18.46 12.46
N SER A 8 15.22 -19.30 12.04
CA SER A 8 16.48 -18.82 11.49
C SER A 8 16.25 -18.09 10.16
N ASP A 9 17.24 -17.34 9.68
CA ASP A 9 17.16 -16.68 8.37
C ASP A 9 16.95 -17.68 7.23
N GLU A 10 17.56 -18.87 7.34
CA GLU A 10 17.42 -19.94 6.36
C GLU A 10 16.03 -20.57 6.40
N ASP A 11 15.51 -20.88 7.59
CA ASP A 11 14.15 -21.38 7.75
C ASP A 11 13.09 -20.35 7.30
N SER A 12 13.36 -19.06 7.56
CA SER A 12 12.53 -17.95 7.10
C SER A 12 12.53 -17.87 5.57
N ARG A 13 13.68 -18.05 4.92
CA ARG A 13 13.78 -18.10 3.46
C ARG A 13 12.99 -19.29 2.89
N ILE A 14 13.16 -20.48 3.47
CA ILE A 14 12.42 -21.68 3.07
C ILE A 14 10.90 -21.46 3.21
N LEU A 15 10.45 -20.85 4.32
CA LEU A 15 9.06 -20.51 4.53
C LEU A 15 8.54 -19.56 3.44
N ILE A 16 9.26 -18.47 3.18
CA ILE A 16 8.90 -17.48 2.14
C ILE A 16 8.80 -18.16 0.78
N ASP A 17 9.83 -18.91 0.37
CA ASP A 17 9.87 -19.54 -0.95
C ASP A 17 8.71 -20.54 -1.14
N ARG A 18 8.40 -21.36 -0.12
CA ARG A 18 7.25 -22.27 -0.16
C ARG A 18 5.91 -21.55 -0.32
N VAL A 19 5.71 -20.44 0.38
CA VAL A 19 4.46 -19.65 0.28
C VAL A 19 4.35 -19.04 -1.12
N LEU A 20 5.43 -18.45 -1.62
CA LEU A 20 5.46 -17.85 -2.95
C LEU A 20 5.20 -18.87 -4.07
N GLU A 21 5.76 -20.06 -3.96
CA GLU A 21 5.52 -21.17 -4.89
C GLU A 21 4.06 -21.64 -4.83
N ASN A 22 3.53 -21.88 -3.63
CA ASN A 22 2.17 -22.37 -3.44
C ASN A 22 1.09 -21.36 -3.91
N GLU A 23 1.33 -20.06 -3.73
CA GLU A 23 0.39 -19.00 -4.09
C GLU A 23 0.66 -18.42 -5.49
N ASN A 24 1.68 -18.92 -6.20
CA ASN A 24 2.14 -18.40 -7.49
C ASN A 24 2.43 -16.88 -7.47
N ILE A 25 3.03 -16.41 -6.38
CA ILE A 25 3.39 -15.00 -6.15
C ILE A 25 4.87 -14.80 -6.49
N LYS A 26 5.19 -13.69 -7.14
CA LYS A 26 6.57 -13.26 -7.36
C LYS A 26 6.91 -12.08 -6.46
N LEU A 27 8.00 -12.22 -5.71
CA LEU A 27 8.64 -11.14 -4.95
C LEU A 27 10.08 -10.95 -5.40
N SER A 28 10.55 -9.71 -5.42
CA SER A 28 11.94 -9.40 -5.72
C SER A 28 12.87 -10.00 -4.66
N LYS A 29 14.11 -10.34 -5.04
CA LYS A 29 15.13 -10.84 -4.10
C LYS A 29 15.35 -9.86 -2.93
N TYR A 30 15.27 -8.57 -3.23
CA TYR A 30 15.35 -7.52 -2.23
C TYR A 30 14.18 -7.57 -1.24
N ALA A 31 12.93 -7.69 -1.72
CA ALA A 31 11.76 -7.82 -0.85
C ALA A 31 11.88 -9.03 0.09
N LYS A 32 12.30 -10.20 -0.42
CA LYS A 32 12.52 -11.40 0.41
C LYS A 32 13.54 -11.14 1.52
N HIS A 33 14.66 -10.50 1.20
CA HIS A 33 15.68 -10.17 2.18
C HIS A 33 15.17 -9.21 3.26
N MET A 34 14.44 -8.16 2.86
CA MET A 34 13.90 -7.19 3.80
C MET A 34 12.84 -7.79 4.74
N ILE A 35 12.03 -8.74 4.26
CA ILE A 35 11.09 -9.47 5.12
C ILE A 35 11.85 -10.22 6.22
N ILE A 36 12.90 -10.95 5.87
CA ILE A 36 13.71 -11.71 6.85
C ILE A 36 14.30 -10.76 7.90
N GLU A 37 14.90 -9.65 7.45
CA GLU A 37 15.54 -8.67 8.33
C GLU A 37 14.53 -7.99 9.28
N LYS A 38 13.39 -7.53 8.77
CA LYS A 38 12.43 -6.73 9.56
C LYS A 38 11.43 -7.55 10.36
N CYS A 39 11.13 -8.79 9.96
CA CYS A 39 10.18 -9.64 10.68
C CYS A 39 10.82 -10.44 11.82
N GLY A 40 12.15 -10.45 11.96
CA GLY A 40 12.86 -11.03 13.09
C GLY A 40 12.59 -12.53 13.30
N GLY A 41 12.39 -13.28 12.22
CA GLY A 41 12.10 -14.71 12.27
C GLY A 41 10.71 -15.07 12.82
N ILE A 42 9.82 -14.10 13.07
CA ILE A 42 8.46 -14.36 13.56
C ILE A 42 7.59 -14.81 12.37
N PRO A 43 7.13 -16.08 12.31
CA PRO A 43 6.42 -16.61 11.13
C PRO A 43 5.18 -15.80 10.77
N ARG A 44 4.42 -15.35 11.77
CA ARG A 44 3.22 -14.55 11.56
C ARG A 44 3.52 -13.24 10.83
N ASN A 45 4.59 -12.54 11.23
CA ASN A 45 4.98 -11.27 10.64
C ASN A 45 5.49 -11.47 9.21
N ILE A 46 6.25 -12.55 8.97
CA ILE A 46 6.71 -12.93 7.63
C ILE A 46 5.51 -13.14 6.71
N LEU A 47 4.55 -13.96 7.14
CA LEU A 47 3.37 -14.30 6.34
C LEU A 47 2.47 -13.09 6.06
N THR A 48 2.30 -12.17 7.01
CA THR A 48 1.51 -10.95 6.79
C THR A 48 2.26 -9.89 5.98
N ALA A 49 3.59 -9.94 5.91
CA ALA A 49 4.41 -9.04 5.09
C ALA A 49 4.37 -9.39 3.60
N ILE A 50 4.33 -10.68 3.24
CA ILE A 50 4.31 -11.16 1.84
C ILE A 50 3.24 -10.47 0.98
N PRO A 51 1.93 -10.54 1.33
CA PRO A 51 0.88 -9.94 0.51
C PRO A 51 1.04 -8.42 0.39
N LYS A 52 1.71 -7.78 1.36
CA LYS A 52 1.92 -6.33 1.35
C LYS A 52 2.92 -5.89 0.30
N LEU A 53 3.83 -6.74 -0.13
CA LEU A 53 4.93 -6.40 -1.04
C LEU A 53 4.70 -6.88 -2.48
N VAL A 54 3.57 -7.53 -2.75
CA VAL A 54 3.23 -8.05 -4.08
C VAL A 54 3.17 -6.90 -5.08
N ASN A 55 3.83 -7.09 -6.24
CA ASN A 55 3.95 -6.11 -7.33
C ASN A 55 4.71 -4.82 -6.97
N ILE A 56 5.53 -4.83 -5.91
CA ILE A 56 6.34 -3.66 -5.53
C ILE A 56 7.81 -3.93 -5.81
N GLU A 57 8.38 -3.10 -6.68
CA GLU A 57 9.79 -3.18 -7.07
C GLU A 57 10.65 -2.10 -6.39
N ASP A 58 10.04 -0.98 -6.01
CA ASP A 58 10.74 0.15 -5.41
C ASP A 58 11.21 -0.18 -3.98
N LYS A 59 12.52 -0.09 -3.75
CA LYS A 59 13.14 -0.44 -2.46
C LYS A 59 12.65 0.43 -1.31
N ASN A 60 12.41 1.71 -1.57
CA ASN A 60 11.95 2.65 -0.54
C ASN A 60 10.49 2.35 -0.15
N GLU A 61 9.64 2.03 -1.12
CA GLU A 61 8.27 1.62 -0.91
C GLU A 61 8.16 0.29 -0.15
N ILE A 62 9.02 -0.69 -0.45
CA ILE A 62 9.12 -1.94 0.32
C ILE A 62 9.44 -1.65 1.79
N ASN A 63 10.47 -0.83 2.03
CA ASN A 63 10.87 -0.49 3.39
C ASN A 63 9.77 0.24 4.16
N TYR A 64 9.10 1.18 3.50
CA TYR A 64 7.98 1.91 4.06
C TYR A 64 6.85 0.99 4.47
N LEU A 65 6.46 0.04 3.62
CA LEU A 65 5.34 -0.86 3.89
C LEU A 65 5.63 -1.85 5.00
N LEU A 66 6.87 -2.30 5.11
CA LEU A 66 7.32 -3.11 6.24
C LEU A 66 7.32 -2.29 7.54
N ASP A 67 7.71 -1.01 7.50
CA ASP A 67 7.65 -0.11 8.67
C ASP A 67 6.21 0.24 9.07
N LEU A 68 5.28 0.29 8.11
CA LEU A 68 3.84 0.46 8.35
C LEU A 68 3.18 -0.75 8.99
N SER A 69 3.71 -1.95 8.72
CA SER A 69 3.09 -3.21 9.13
C SER A 69 3.12 -3.47 10.64
N THR A 70 3.88 -2.66 11.39
CA THR A 70 3.87 -2.62 12.86
C THR A 70 2.83 -1.65 13.42
N ILE A 71 2.19 -0.80 12.60
CA ILE A 71 1.41 0.37 13.04
C ILE A 71 -0.10 0.26 12.76
N GLU A 72 -0.57 -0.45 11.74
CA GLU A 72 -2.00 -0.42 11.34
C GLU A 72 -2.75 -1.76 11.35
N GLU A 73 -3.94 -1.74 11.97
CA GLU A 73 -4.87 -2.88 12.13
C GLU A 73 -5.82 -3.12 10.93
N SER A 74 -5.62 -2.48 9.77
CA SER A 74 -6.58 -2.59 8.66
C SER A 74 -5.91 -2.85 7.30
N GLU A 75 -5.40 -4.07 7.13
CA GLU A 75 -4.75 -4.54 5.88
C GLU A 75 -5.57 -4.24 4.62
N ASP A 76 -6.90 -4.33 4.68
CA ASP A 76 -7.78 -4.05 3.54
C ASP A 76 -7.72 -2.58 3.06
N VAL A 77 -7.56 -1.63 3.99
CA VAL A 77 -7.49 -0.20 3.66
C VAL A 77 -6.11 0.16 3.11
N LEU A 78 -5.05 -0.49 3.62
CA LEU A 78 -3.70 -0.41 3.05
C LEU A 78 -3.67 -0.95 1.61
N ASP A 79 -4.39 -2.04 1.35
CA ASP A 79 -4.52 -2.60 0.00
C ASP A 79 -5.26 -1.68 -0.97
N LEU A 80 -6.26 -0.94 -0.50
CA LEU A 80 -6.92 0.09 -1.27
C LEU A 80 -5.99 1.29 -1.51
N PHE A 81 -5.26 1.73 -0.48
CA PHE A 81 -4.26 2.80 -0.59
C PHE A 81 -3.24 2.49 -1.69
N LYS A 82 -2.64 1.29 -1.68
CA LYS A 82 -1.72 0.86 -2.75
C LYS A 82 -2.37 0.92 -4.12
N ALA A 83 -3.57 0.37 -4.25
CA ALA A 83 -4.26 0.40 -5.54
C ALA A 83 -4.45 1.83 -6.08
N ILE A 84 -4.74 2.81 -5.20
CA ILE A 84 -4.89 4.22 -5.57
C ILE A 84 -3.55 4.86 -5.96
N PHE A 85 -2.49 4.60 -5.18
CA PHE A 85 -1.20 5.28 -5.28
C PHE A 85 -0.11 4.45 -5.99
N THR A 86 -0.46 3.33 -6.61
CA THR A 86 0.43 2.58 -7.51
C THR A 86 0.18 3.00 -8.95
N ARG A 87 1.26 3.35 -9.66
CA ARG A 87 1.20 3.75 -11.07
C ARG A 87 0.65 2.59 -11.93
N GLY A 88 -0.29 2.92 -12.81
CA GLY A 88 -0.84 1.97 -13.79
C GLY A 88 -2.02 1.13 -13.31
N THR A 89 -2.42 1.25 -12.05
CA THR A 89 -3.66 0.61 -11.57
C THR A 89 -4.88 1.26 -12.23
N SER A 90 -5.78 0.44 -12.78
CA SER A 90 -7.02 0.94 -13.38
C SER A 90 -8.08 1.23 -12.31
N TRP A 91 -9.00 2.14 -12.63
CA TRP A 91 -10.11 2.48 -11.72
C TRP A 91 -10.98 1.27 -11.39
N GLU A 92 -11.16 0.32 -12.31
CA GLU A 92 -11.96 -0.88 -12.13
C GLU A 92 -11.42 -1.76 -10.99
N ILE A 93 -10.09 -1.87 -10.87
CA ILE A 93 -9.43 -2.60 -9.78
C ILE A 93 -9.69 -1.90 -8.44
N ILE A 94 -9.53 -0.58 -8.41
CA ILE A 94 -9.77 0.24 -7.20
C ILE A 94 -11.24 0.14 -6.78
N LYS A 95 -12.17 0.26 -7.74
CA LYS A 95 -13.61 0.12 -7.53
C LYS A 95 -13.95 -1.24 -6.94
N SER A 96 -13.40 -2.33 -7.48
CA SER A 96 -13.63 -3.70 -6.97
C SER A 96 -13.16 -3.84 -5.51
N LYS A 97 -12.00 -3.28 -5.16
CA LYS A 97 -11.51 -3.25 -3.77
C LYS A 97 -12.41 -2.40 -2.85
N LEU A 98 -12.80 -1.22 -3.31
CA LEU A 98 -13.68 -0.30 -2.57
C LEU A 98 -15.07 -0.92 -2.32
N GLU A 99 -15.65 -1.58 -3.31
CA GLU A 99 -16.95 -2.27 -3.17
C GLU A 99 -16.91 -3.39 -2.14
N LYS A 100 -15.79 -4.13 -2.04
CA LYS A 100 -15.60 -5.14 -1.00
C LYS A 100 -15.49 -4.50 0.39
N LEU A 101 -14.69 -3.45 0.52
CA LEU A 101 -14.49 -2.70 1.76
C LEU A 101 -15.79 -2.09 2.29
N LEU A 102 -16.61 -1.50 1.41
CA LEU A 102 -17.89 -0.88 1.77
C LEU A 102 -18.94 -1.88 2.28
N LYS A 103 -18.71 -3.19 2.14
CA LYS A 103 -19.56 -4.24 2.76
C LYS A 103 -19.17 -4.52 4.22
N GLN A 104 -17.96 -4.14 4.62
CA GLN A 104 -17.36 -4.52 5.90
C GLN A 104 -17.08 -3.33 6.81
N LYS A 105 -16.85 -2.15 6.23
CA LYS A 105 -16.48 -0.93 6.96
C LYS A 105 -17.40 0.22 6.56
N SER A 106 -17.60 1.15 7.49
CA SER A 106 -18.33 2.39 7.17
C SER A 106 -17.54 3.24 6.17
N PRO A 107 -18.22 4.03 5.31
CA PRO A 107 -17.56 4.98 4.41
C PRO A 107 -16.55 5.88 5.14
N GLU A 108 -16.92 6.35 6.33
CA GLU A 108 -16.08 7.22 7.15
C GLU A 108 -14.82 6.51 7.65
N SER A 109 -14.92 5.25 8.08
CA SER A 109 -13.75 4.47 8.52
C SER A 109 -12.74 4.28 7.38
N ILE A 110 -13.22 4.04 6.15
CA ILE A 110 -12.36 3.92 4.96
C ILE A 110 -11.67 5.26 4.68
N ARG A 111 -12.43 6.36 4.69
CA ARG A 111 -11.95 7.72 4.43
C ARG A 111 -10.84 8.12 5.42
N VAL A 112 -11.11 7.96 6.72
CA VAL A 112 -10.14 8.27 7.79
C VAL A 112 -8.92 7.36 7.70
N GLY A 113 -9.10 6.06 7.44
CA GLY A 113 -7.98 5.13 7.28
C GLY A 113 -7.04 5.53 6.13
N LEU A 114 -7.59 5.91 4.97
CA LEU A 114 -6.79 6.43 3.85
C LEU A 114 -6.07 7.73 4.21
N MET A 115 -6.73 8.66 4.89
CA MET A 115 -6.11 9.92 5.33
C MET A 115 -4.95 9.70 6.30
N ASN A 116 -5.06 8.72 7.20
CA ASN A 116 -3.98 8.34 8.12
C ASN A 116 -2.80 7.75 7.36
N LEU A 117 -3.04 6.83 6.41
CA LEU A 117 -2.00 6.27 5.55
C LEU A 117 -1.27 7.35 4.73
N ILE A 118 -2.02 8.31 4.17
CA ILE A 118 -1.43 9.45 3.44
C ILE A 118 -0.55 10.29 4.39
N SER A 119 -1.04 10.61 5.58
CA SER A 119 -0.28 11.36 6.59
C SER A 119 1.01 10.63 6.97
N ASN A 120 0.92 9.32 7.20
CA ASN A 120 2.06 8.46 7.50
C ASN A 120 3.08 8.46 6.35
N LYS A 121 2.62 8.47 5.08
CA LYS A 121 3.51 8.53 3.91
C LYS A 121 4.19 9.89 3.80
N LEU A 122 3.47 10.98 4.06
CA LEU A 122 4.01 12.34 4.03
C LEU A 122 5.08 12.57 5.10
N MET A 123 4.93 11.97 6.28
CA MET A 123 5.92 12.05 7.36
C MET A 123 7.07 11.04 7.19
N SER A 124 7.00 10.18 6.17
CA SER A 124 7.97 9.13 5.97
C SER A 124 9.26 9.63 5.32
N LYS A 125 10.40 9.10 5.77
CA LYS A 125 11.69 9.26 5.07
C LYS A 125 11.71 8.66 3.66
N TYR A 126 10.70 7.88 3.28
CA TYR A 126 10.57 7.23 1.97
C TYR A 126 9.68 8.00 0.98
N LEU A 127 9.39 9.27 1.25
CA LEU A 127 8.76 10.16 0.28
C LEU A 127 9.72 10.39 -0.90
N LYS A 128 9.26 10.11 -2.13
CA LYS A 128 10.08 10.08 -3.36
C LYS A 128 10.38 11.48 -3.92
N GLY A 129 9.79 12.53 -3.35
CA GLY A 129 10.09 13.93 -3.69
C GLY A 129 8.89 14.87 -3.57
N GLU A 130 9.10 16.15 -3.89
CA GLU A 130 8.07 17.20 -3.76
C GLU A 130 6.81 16.92 -4.57
N LEU A 131 6.93 16.32 -5.76
CA LEU A 131 5.79 16.01 -6.62
C LEU A 131 4.89 14.91 -6.03
N GLU A 132 5.47 13.85 -5.47
CA GLU A 132 4.70 12.84 -4.74
C GLU A 132 4.05 13.47 -3.51
N GLY A 133 4.80 14.31 -2.77
CA GLY A 133 4.30 15.04 -1.62
C GLY A 133 3.10 15.92 -1.96
N TRP A 134 3.16 16.68 -3.05
CA TRP A 134 2.06 17.51 -3.52
C TRP A 134 0.84 16.66 -3.90
N ALA A 135 1.03 15.57 -4.66
CA ALA A 135 -0.06 14.70 -5.05
C ALA A 135 -0.77 14.07 -3.84
N LEU A 136 0.01 13.66 -2.82
CA LEU A 136 -0.52 13.14 -1.56
C LEU A 136 -1.26 14.23 -0.75
N VAL A 137 -0.76 15.46 -0.71
CA VAL A 137 -1.44 16.59 -0.04
C VAL A 137 -2.76 16.91 -0.73
N GLU A 138 -2.81 16.95 -2.06
CA GLU A 138 -4.06 17.18 -2.80
C GLU A 138 -5.03 16.02 -2.63
N ALA A 139 -4.55 14.77 -2.67
CA ALA A 139 -5.36 13.59 -2.36
C ALA A 139 -5.94 13.65 -0.92
N TYR A 140 -5.16 14.10 0.05
CA TYR A 140 -5.62 14.31 1.42
C TYR A 140 -6.72 15.37 1.49
N LYS A 141 -6.57 16.50 0.78
CA LYS A 141 -7.58 17.58 0.76
C LYS A 141 -8.91 17.08 0.19
N VAL A 142 -8.91 16.38 -0.94
CA VAL A 142 -10.15 15.88 -1.55
C VAL A 142 -10.84 14.85 -0.65
N LEU A 143 -10.08 13.95 0.00
CA LEU A 143 -10.63 12.99 0.98
C LEU A 143 -11.13 13.68 2.25
N LYS A 144 -10.49 14.76 2.68
CA LYS A 144 -10.95 15.58 3.81
C LYS A 144 -12.26 16.27 3.50
N SER A 145 -12.46 16.75 2.27
CA SER A 145 -13.71 17.39 1.82
C SER A 145 -14.81 16.40 1.45
N ALA A 146 -14.49 15.11 1.27
CA ALA A 146 -15.41 14.04 0.89
C ALA A 146 -16.27 13.52 2.07
N TYR A 147 -16.72 14.43 2.94
CA TYR A 147 -17.64 14.15 4.03
C TYR A 147 -19.05 14.66 3.65
N GLY A 148 -20.09 14.04 4.21
CA GLY A 148 -21.47 14.48 4.02
C GLY A 148 -22.39 13.42 3.43
N PHE A 149 -23.67 13.78 3.29
CA PHE A 149 -24.73 12.85 2.89
C PHE A 149 -24.98 12.92 1.37
N PRO A 150 -25.07 11.78 0.65
CA PRO A 150 -24.92 10.42 1.14
C PRO A 150 -23.44 10.01 1.29
N GLU A 151 -23.08 9.46 2.45
CA GLU A 151 -21.69 9.16 2.83
C GLU A 151 -20.97 8.26 1.84
N LYS A 152 -21.68 7.24 1.32
CA LYS A 152 -21.14 6.32 0.31
C LYS A 152 -20.79 7.03 -1.00
N ALA A 153 -21.62 7.99 -1.43
CA ALA A 153 -21.33 8.75 -2.64
C ALA A 153 -20.14 9.69 -2.42
N GLY A 154 -20.08 10.33 -1.26
CA GLY A 154 -18.94 11.17 -0.84
C GLY A 154 -17.61 10.41 -0.90
N VAL A 155 -17.52 9.26 -0.22
CA VAL A 155 -16.25 8.51 -0.18
C VAL A 155 -15.85 7.97 -1.56
N VAL A 156 -16.80 7.52 -2.38
CA VAL A 156 -16.52 7.03 -3.74
C VAL A 156 -15.98 8.16 -4.62
N SER A 157 -16.61 9.34 -4.57
CA SER A 157 -16.14 10.52 -5.32
C SER A 157 -14.77 10.96 -4.84
N GLY A 158 -14.57 11.07 -3.52
CA GLY A 158 -13.28 11.49 -2.95
C GLY A 158 -12.13 10.55 -3.31
N ILE A 159 -12.38 9.23 -3.31
CA ILE A 159 -11.38 8.24 -3.74
C ILE A 159 -11.11 8.34 -5.24
N PHE A 160 -12.14 8.57 -6.06
CA PHE A 160 -11.96 8.76 -7.50
C PHE A 160 -11.14 10.03 -7.80
N ASP A 161 -11.40 11.12 -7.09
CA ASP A 161 -10.66 12.37 -7.25
C ASP A 161 -9.21 12.23 -6.79
N ALA A 162 -8.97 11.55 -5.66
CA ALA A 162 -7.61 11.21 -5.21
C ALA A 162 -6.84 10.38 -6.25
N TYR A 163 -7.50 9.36 -6.82
CA TYR A 163 -6.95 8.54 -7.90
C TYR A 163 -6.59 9.38 -9.13
N ARG A 164 -7.47 10.31 -9.54
CA ARG A 164 -7.23 11.20 -10.68
C ARG A 164 -6.06 12.14 -10.45
N VAL A 165 -5.98 12.76 -9.27
CA VAL A 165 -4.88 13.65 -8.88
C VAL A 165 -3.55 12.90 -9.02
N TYR A 166 -3.45 11.71 -8.44
CA TYR A 166 -2.21 10.93 -8.48
C TYR A 166 -1.83 10.47 -9.90
N ASN A 167 -2.81 10.01 -10.69
CA ASN A 167 -2.55 9.53 -12.06
C ASN A 167 -2.23 10.65 -13.04
N TYR A 168 -2.83 11.83 -12.89
CA TYR A 168 -2.49 12.99 -13.70
C TYR A 168 -1.00 13.33 -13.57
N MET A 169 -0.47 13.33 -12.35
CA MET A 169 0.94 13.62 -12.08
C MET A 169 1.88 12.58 -12.71
N ASN A 170 1.52 11.29 -12.63
CA ASN A 170 2.30 10.22 -13.26
C ASN A 170 2.37 10.34 -14.79
N ARG A 171 1.34 10.91 -15.43
CA ARG A 171 1.33 11.17 -16.88
C ARG A 171 2.21 12.36 -17.26
N VAL A 172 2.16 13.44 -16.48
CA VAL A 172 2.98 14.65 -16.73
C VAL A 172 4.48 14.33 -16.60
N ASN A 173 4.88 13.47 -15.66
CA ASN A 173 6.28 13.08 -15.50
C ASN A 173 6.75 12.02 -16.52
N GLY A 174 5.89 11.07 -16.89
CA GLY A 174 6.22 10.04 -17.88
C GLY A 174 6.53 10.59 -19.28
N GLY A 175 6.15 11.84 -19.56
CA GLY A 175 6.54 12.55 -20.79
C GLY A 175 7.94 13.16 -20.76
N LYS A 176 8.54 13.41 -19.58
CA LYS A 176 9.86 14.04 -19.46
C LYS A 176 11.03 13.06 -19.55
N ASP A 177 10.81 11.79 -19.23
CA ASP A 177 11.85 10.74 -19.34
C ASP A 177 12.05 10.27 -20.80
N GLY A 178 11.20 10.70 -21.73
CA GLY A 178 11.27 10.38 -23.16
C GLY A 178 12.04 11.38 -24.03
N GLU A 179 12.47 12.53 -23.49
CA GLU A 179 13.18 13.58 -24.24
C GLU A 179 14.72 13.55 -24.04
N ASN A 180 15.24 12.59 -23.26
CA ASN A 180 16.69 12.37 -23.09
C ASN A 180 17.12 10.97 -23.55
N ARG A 181 16.76 10.59 -24.78
CA ARG A 181 17.35 9.46 -25.50
C ARG A 181 17.65 9.82 -26.94
#